data_AF-A0A447T453-F1
#
_entry.id   AF-A0A447T453-F1
#
_cell.length_a   1.000
_cell.length_b   1.000
_cell.length_c   1.000
_cell.angle_alpha   90.00
_cell.angle_beta   90.00
_cell.angle_gamma   90.00
#
_symmetry.space_group_name_H-M   'P 1'
#
loop_
_entity.id
_entity.type
_entity.pdbx_description
1 polymer ?
#
loop_
_entity_poly.entity_id
_entity_poly.type
_entity_poly.pdbx_seq_one_letter_code
_entity_poly.pdbx_strand_id
1 'polypeptide(L)'
;MLIAARAAGSAGDGDKRDEYLNQLDQLPARLQLARHMLDAELKLDDKDALGALAAIERARALSPNLTNALRLELKVRLLQKQPEAILLLTEKLLKADALEPEQARRYRLAAYQQQLAGLLSEREVKEWLRRIPDAERGNPQLLQQVVAHLIKLQEYDYAATLLAGALAGDEMELPELARELGQLAAHLSVESAWSC
;
A
#
# COMPACT_ATOMS: atom_id res chain seq x y z
N MET A 1 5.36 33.80 -5.22
CA MET A 1 6.46 32.85 -5.51
C MET A 1 6.07 31.40 -5.31
N LEU A 2 5.44 30.98 -4.19
CA LEU A 2 4.93 29.58 -4.06
C LEU A 2 3.97 29.18 -5.21
N ILE A 3 3.04 30.07 -5.59
CA ILE A 3 2.16 29.85 -6.75
C ILE A 3 2.94 29.78 -8.07
N ALA A 4 4.04 30.54 -8.20
CA ALA A 4 4.88 30.53 -9.40
C ALA A 4 5.68 29.23 -9.53
N ALA A 5 6.26 28.73 -8.42
CA ALA A 5 6.89 27.41 -8.38
C ALA A 5 5.90 26.30 -8.75
N ARG A 6 4.66 26.36 -8.23
CA ARG A 6 3.60 25.41 -8.59
C ARG A 6 3.25 25.48 -10.08
N ALA A 7 3.04 26.68 -10.61
CA ALA A 7 2.70 26.88 -12.01
C ALA A 7 3.82 26.38 -12.95
N ALA A 8 5.09 26.65 -12.62
CA ALA A 8 6.24 26.16 -13.38
C ALA A 8 6.30 24.63 -13.36
N GLY A 9 6.11 24.00 -12.19
CA GLY A 9 6.03 22.55 -12.07
C GLY A 9 4.89 21.93 -12.88
N SER A 10 3.68 22.49 -12.80
CA SER A 10 2.55 22.02 -13.62
C SER A 10 2.75 22.20 -15.13
N ALA A 11 3.61 23.13 -15.54
CA ALA A 11 4.00 23.34 -16.94
C ALA A 11 5.18 22.46 -17.39
N GLY A 12 5.76 21.64 -16.50
CA GLY A 12 6.93 20.81 -16.77
C GLY A 12 8.26 21.58 -16.85
N ASP A 13 8.30 22.84 -16.40
CA ASP A 13 9.50 23.69 -16.41
C ASP A 13 10.27 23.54 -15.08
N GLY A 14 11.01 22.43 -14.97
CA GLY A 14 11.74 22.05 -13.76
C GLY A 14 12.81 23.06 -13.34
N ASP A 15 13.50 23.69 -14.30
CA ASP A 15 14.55 24.67 -14.02
C ASP A 15 13.97 25.93 -13.37
N LYS A 16 12.88 26.49 -13.94
CA LYS A 16 12.23 27.66 -13.34
C LYS A 16 11.59 27.34 -11.99
N ARG A 17 11.02 26.14 -11.84
CA ARG A 17 10.50 25.69 -10.55
C ARG A 17 11.59 25.70 -9.49
N ASP A 18 12.73 25.07 -9.78
CA ASP A 18 13.83 24.93 -8.83
C ASP A 18 14.46 26.30 -8.54
N GLU A 19 14.53 27.20 -9.52
CA GLU A 19 14.92 28.60 -9.31
C GLU A 19 13.96 29.31 -8.34
N TYR A 20 12.64 29.21 -8.56
CA TYR A 20 11.66 29.79 -7.62
C TYR A 20 11.75 29.17 -6.23
N LEU A 21 12.03 27.86 -6.11
CA LEU A 21 12.21 27.19 -4.83
C LEU A 21 13.48 27.65 -4.11
N ASN A 22 14.58 27.88 -4.84
CA ASN A 22 15.84 28.40 -4.28
C ASN A 22 15.70 29.85 -3.82
N GLN A 23 14.98 30.69 -4.57
CA GLN A 23 14.66 32.06 -4.13
C GLN A 23 13.85 32.07 -2.82
N LEU A 24 13.11 31.00 -2.54
CA LEU A 24 12.35 30.83 -1.31
C LEU A 24 13.20 30.34 -0.12
N ASP A 25 14.48 30.00 -0.29
CA ASP A 25 15.36 29.65 0.85
C ASP A 25 15.54 30.82 1.82
N GLN A 26 15.44 32.05 1.34
CA GLN A 26 15.55 33.26 2.16
C GLN A 26 14.26 33.59 2.94
N LEU A 27 13.22 32.75 2.84
CA LEU A 27 11.99 32.99 3.56
C LEU A 27 12.17 32.82 5.07
N PRO A 28 11.41 33.59 5.89
CA PRO A 28 11.38 33.42 7.33
C PRO A 28 11.03 31.97 7.72
N ALA A 29 11.60 31.48 8.83
CA ALA A 29 11.41 30.11 9.32
C ALA A 29 9.94 29.65 9.36
N ARG A 30 9.01 30.57 9.66
CA ARG A 30 7.55 30.28 9.66
C ARG A 30 6.99 29.81 8.32
N LEU A 31 7.64 30.14 7.20
CA LEU A 31 7.21 29.77 5.84
C LEU A 31 8.01 28.59 5.25
N GLN A 32 9.11 28.18 5.90
CA GLN A 32 9.94 27.06 5.43
C GLN A 32 9.16 25.74 5.42
N LEU A 33 8.23 25.55 6.37
CA LEU A 33 7.35 24.38 6.38
C LEU A 33 6.51 24.28 5.10
N ALA A 34 5.86 25.38 4.70
CA ALA A 34 5.03 25.41 3.50
C ALA A 34 5.87 25.21 2.23
N ARG A 35 7.10 25.72 2.21
CA ARG A 35 8.05 25.50 1.12
C ARG A 35 8.44 24.02 1.00
N HIS A 36 8.84 23.36 2.08
CA HIS A 36 9.22 21.94 2.05
C HIS A 36 8.05 21.03 1.66
N MET A 37 6.83 21.37 2.08
CA MET A 37 5.63 20.66 1.64
C MET A 37 5.38 20.82 0.14
N LEU A 38 5.51 22.05 -0.39
CA LEU A 38 5.37 22.29 -1.83
C LEU A 38 6.45 21.58 -2.65
N ASP A 39 7.69 21.60 -2.18
CA ASP A 39 8.82 20.88 -2.80
C ASP A 39 8.53 19.37 -2.85
N ALA A 40 8.06 18.79 -1.75
CA ALA A 40 7.70 17.37 -1.71
C ALA A 40 6.58 16.99 -2.68
N GLU A 41 5.55 17.82 -2.81
CA GLU A 41 4.46 17.61 -3.77
C GLU A 41 4.97 17.67 -5.22
N LEU A 42 5.79 18.68 -5.54
CA LEU A 42 6.33 18.85 -6.88
C LEU A 42 7.27 17.71 -7.29
N LYS A 43 8.11 17.23 -6.35
CA LYS A 43 8.97 16.07 -6.60
C LYS A 43 8.16 14.78 -6.77
N LEU A 44 7.06 14.62 -6.04
CA LEU A 44 6.15 13.49 -6.25
C LEU A 44 5.47 13.53 -7.63
N ASP A 45 5.02 14.70 -8.06
CA ASP A 45 4.41 14.90 -9.39
C ASP A 45 5.41 14.58 -10.52
N ASP A 46 6.69 14.91 -10.32
CA ASP A 46 7.81 14.56 -11.21
C ASP A 46 8.23 13.08 -11.15
N LYS A 47 7.59 12.27 -10.30
CA LYS A 47 7.97 10.88 -10.00
C LYS A 47 9.35 10.74 -9.34
N ASP A 48 9.92 11.82 -8.81
CA ASP A 48 11.13 11.81 -7.98
C ASP A 48 10.78 11.44 -6.54
N ALA A 49 10.59 10.13 -6.31
CA ALA A 49 10.23 9.60 -5.01
C ALA A 49 11.30 9.85 -3.93
N LEU A 50 12.60 9.85 -4.29
CA LEU A 50 13.68 10.10 -3.34
C LEU A 50 13.73 11.57 -2.94
N GLY A 51 13.61 12.50 -3.90
CA GLY A 51 13.51 13.92 -3.63
C GLY A 51 12.29 14.28 -2.79
N ALA A 52 11.15 13.65 -3.09
CA ALA A 52 9.92 13.82 -2.31
C ALA A 52 10.12 13.40 -0.84
N LEU A 53 10.73 12.24 -0.58
CA LEU A 53 11.02 11.79 0.80
C LEU A 53 11.98 12.76 1.52
N ALA A 54 13.04 13.22 0.87
CA ALA A 54 13.98 14.17 1.47
C ALA A 54 13.31 15.52 1.81
N ALA A 55 12.37 15.98 0.99
CA ALA A 55 11.57 17.18 1.26
C ALA A 55 10.59 16.96 2.42
N ILE A 56 9.94 15.79 2.50
CA ILE A 56 9.07 15.40 3.61
C ILE A 56 9.85 15.35 4.92
N GLU A 57 11.06 14.77 4.93
CA GLU A 57 11.91 14.72 6.12
C GLU A 57 12.26 16.11 6.63
N ARG A 58 12.63 17.04 5.73
CA ARG A 58 12.84 18.46 6.07
C ARG A 58 11.58 19.10 6.66
N ALA A 59 10.41 18.87 6.07
CA ALA A 59 9.14 19.36 6.62
C ALA A 59 8.85 18.78 8.02
N ARG A 60 9.11 17.49 8.21
CA ARG A 60 8.90 16.79 9.49
C ARG A 60 9.91 17.17 10.57
N ALA A 61 11.12 17.61 10.21
CA ALA A 61 12.06 18.19 11.16
C ALA A 61 11.51 19.49 11.79
N LEU A 62 10.71 20.26 11.05
CA LEU A 62 10.03 21.46 11.56
C LEU A 62 8.72 21.11 12.28
N SER A 63 7.98 20.12 11.80
CA SER A 63 6.72 19.67 12.39
C SER A 63 6.57 18.14 12.31
N PRO A 64 7.01 17.39 13.35
CA PRO A 64 7.09 15.92 13.30
C PRO A 64 5.76 15.19 13.14
N ASN A 65 4.67 15.82 13.58
CA ASN A 65 3.31 15.27 13.57
C ASN A 65 2.42 15.91 12.50
N LEU A 66 3.00 16.58 11.49
CA LEU A 66 2.24 17.12 10.38
C LEU A 66 1.58 15.98 9.59
N THR A 67 0.28 15.80 9.79
CA THR A 67 -0.51 14.71 9.21
C THR A 67 -0.50 14.72 7.68
N ASN A 68 -0.48 15.90 7.07
CA ASN A 68 -0.35 16.04 5.62
C ASN A 68 1.00 15.52 5.08
N ALA A 69 2.10 15.76 5.81
CA ALA A 69 3.41 15.21 5.44
C ALA A 69 3.41 13.68 5.54
N LEU A 70 2.81 13.12 6.59
CA LEU A 70 2.66 11.67 6.76
C LEU A 70 1.79 11.03 5.66
N ARG A 71 0.71 11.70 5.24
CA ARG A 71 -0.13 11.26 4.11
C ARG A 71 0.65 11.28 2.79
N LEU A 72 1.48 12.30 2.58
CA LEU A 72 2.33 12.38 1.40
C LEU A 72 3.39 11.27 1.42
N GLU A 73 4.01 11.04 2.58
CA GLU A 73 4.96 9.94 2.79
C GLU A 73 4.31 8.59 2.46
N LEU A 74 3.11 8.34 2.97
CA LEU A 74 2.35 7.12 2.69
C LEU A 74 2.17 6.88 1.19
N LYS A 75 1.81 7.92 0.42
CA LYS A 75 1.69 7.83 -1.03
C LYS A 75 3.02 7.48 -1.70
N VAL A 76 4.11 8.11 -1.28
CA VAL A 76 5.45 7.83 -1.83
C VAL A 76 5.87 6.39 -1.54
N ARG A 77 5.69 5.91 -0.30
CA ARG A 77 6.02 4.53 0.11
C ARG A 77 5.19 3.49 -0.65
N LEU A 78 3.93 3.80 -0.94
CA LEU A 78 3.06 2.96 -1.77
C LEU A 78 3.62 2.80 -3.19
N LEU A 79 4.07 3.89 -3.81
CA LEU A 79 4.68 3.85 -5.15
C LEU A 79 6.01 3.09 -5.17
N GLN A 80 6.80 3.23 -4.12
CA GLN A 80 8.09 2.54 -3.97
C GLN A 80 7.97 1.07 -3.55
N LYS A 81 6.75 0.54 -3.37
CA LYS A 81 6.47 -0.82 -2.91
C LYS A 81 7.16 -1.16 -1.57
N GLN A 82 6.99 -0.29 -0.56
CA GLN A 82 7.54 -0.49 0.79
C GLN A 82 6.43 -0.83 1.80
N PRO A 83 5.93 -2.07 1.81
CA PRO A 83 4.71 -2.44 2.54
C PRO A 83 4.81 -2.25 4.06
N GLU A 84 5.96 -2.48 4.67
CA GLU A 84 6.16 -2.32 6.11
C GLU A 84 5.97 -0.86 6.53
N ALA A 85 6.51 0.07 5.73
CA ALA A 85 6.36 1.50 5.96
C ALA A 85 4.91 1.95 5.75
N ILE A 86 4.22 1.37 4.76
CA ILE A 86 2.80 1.66 4.49
C ILE A 86 1.94 1.26 5.70
N LEU A 87 2.12 0.06 6.22
CA LEU A 87 1.38 -0.43 7.40
C LEU A 87 1.63 0.46 8.62
N LEU A 88 2.89 0.78 8.91
CA LEU A 88 3.26 1.65 10.03
C LEU A 88 2.62 3.04 9.94
N LEU A 89 2.71 3.67 8.76
CA LEU A 89 2.16 5.01 8.52
C LEU A 89 0.63 5.00 8.55
N THR A 90 0.00 3.94 8.04
CA THR A 90 -1.46 3.76 8.06
C THR A 90 -1.97 3.73 9.50
N GLU A 91 -1.34 2.93 10.37
CA GLU A 91 -1.71 2.90 11.80
C GLU A 91 -1.50 4.24 12.49
N LYS A 92 -0.37 4.91 12.20
CA LYS A 92 -0.07 6.22 12.79
C LYS A 92 -1.11 7.27 12.39
N LEU A 93 -1.51 7.28 11.12
CA LEU A 93 -2.50 8.22 10.61
C LEU A 93 -3.91 7.93 11.12
N LEU A 94 -4.28 6.64 11.23
CA LEU A 94 -5.57 6.24 11.80
C LEU A 94 -5.68 6.65 13.27
N LYS A 95 -4.64 6.41 14.07
CA LYS A 95 -4.59 6.82 15.49
C LYS A 95 -4.64 8.33 15.71
N ALA A 96 -4.27 9.11 14.71
CA ALA A 96 -4.27 10.57 14.77
C ALA A 96 -5.53 11.19 14.15
N ASP A 97 -6.57 10.38 13.87
CA ASP A 97 -7.80 10.79 13.14
C ASP A 97 -7.49 11.50 11.81
N ALA A 98 -6.34 11.18 11.24
CA ALA A 98 -5.86 11.73 9.98
C ALA A 98 -6.14 10.81 8.80
N LEU A 99 -6.82 9.68 9.03
CA LEU A 99 -7.19 8.72 8.01
C LEU A 99 -8.49 8.03 8.41
N GLU A 100 -9.47 8.03 7.50
CA GLU A 100 -10.71 7.31 7.72
C GLU A 100 -10.46 5.79 7.80
N PRO A 101 -11.21 5.04 8.64
CA PRO A 101 -11.03 3.60 8.79
C PRO A 101 -11.10 2.81 7.47
N GLU A 102 -12.02 3.20 6.58
CA GLU A 102 -12.19 2.59 5.26
C GLU A 102 -10.96 2.83 4.36
N GLN A 103 -10.39 4.04 4.43
CA GLN A 103 -9.19 4.37 3.68
C GLN A 103 -7.97 3.62 4.25
N ALA A 104 -7.89 3.47 5.57
CA ALA A 104 -6.87 2.67 6.24
C ALA A 104 -6.91 1.20 5.80
N ARG A 105 -8.10 0.58 5.76
CA ARG A 105 -8.27 -0.79 5.21
C ARG A 105 -7.70 -0.93 3.80
N ARG A 106 -8.00 0.03 2.91
CA ARG A 106 -7.50 0.00 1.53
C ARG A 106 -5.97 0.05 1.47
N TYR A 107 -5.34 0.88 2.31
CA TYR A 107 -3.87 0.94 2.37
C TYR A 107 -3.25 -0.33 2.95
N ARG A 108 -3.85 -0.93 3.98
CA ARG A 108 -3.40 -2.24 4.50
C ARG A 108 -3.49 -3.33 3.44
N LEU A 109 -4.63 -3.43 2.75
CA LEU A 109 -4.83 -4.38 1.67
C LEU A 109 -3.78 -4.20 0.56
N ALA A 110 -3.50 -2.96 0.15
CA ALA A 110 -2.46 -2.69 -0.84
C ALA A 110 -1.06 -3.10 -0.35
N ALA A 111 -0.74 -2.87 0.93
CA ALA A 111 0.53 -3.32 1.51
C ALA A 111 0.64 -4.85 1.54
N TYR A 112 -0.41 -5.54 1.98
CA TYR A 112 -0.45 -7.01 1.98
C TYR A 112 -0.34 -7.58 0.57
N GLN A 113 -0.98 -6.96 -0.41
CA GLN A 113 -0.83 -7.33 -1.83
C GLN A 113 0.62 -7.21 -2.31
N GLN A 114 1.32 -6.15 -1.90
CA GLN A 114 2.73 -5.94 -2.24
C GLN A 114 3.64 -7.00 -1.61
N GLN A 115 3.38 -7.39 -0.36
CA GLN A 115 4.13 -8.47 0.30
C GLN A 115 3.88 -9.81 -0.39
N LEU A 116 2.61 -10.12 -0.67
CA LEU A 116 2.20 -11.36 -1.31
C LEU A 116 2.85 -11.54 -2.67
N ALA A 117 2.95 -10.47 -3.47
CA ALA A 117 3.58 -10.50 -4.79
C ALA A 117 5.06 -10.94 -4.78
N GLY A 118 5.74 -10.86 -3.64
CA GLY A 118 7.13 -11.32 -3.47
C GLY A 118 7.26 -12.78 -3.02
N LEU A 119 6.17 -13.47 -2.69
CA LEU A 119 6.19 -14.85 -2.20
C LEU A 119 6.14 -15.84 -3.36
N LEU A 120 6.98 -16.87 -3.31
CA LEU A 120 7.22 -17.80 -4.41
C LEU A 120 6.74 -19.23 -4.14
N SER A 121 6.32 -19.53 -2.92
CA SER A 121 5.88 -20.88 -2.53
C SER A 121 4.73 -20.87 -1.53
N GLU A 122 3.99 -21.99 -1.50
CA GLU A 122 2.95 -22.24 -0.51
C GLU A 122 3.44 -22.06 0.95
N ARG A 123 4.65 -22.53 1.25
CA ARG A 123 5.27 -22.42 2.57
C ARG A 123 5.45 -20.96 2.98
N GLU A 124 5.97 -20.12 2.09
CA GLU A 124 6.17 -18.70 2.36
C GLU A 124 4.83 -17.98 2.57
N VAL A 125 3.81 -18.31 1.77
CA VAL A 125 2.45 -17.79 1.95
C VAL A 125 1.89 -18.18 3.32
N LYS A 126 2.04 -19.45 3.74
CA LYS A 126 1.64 -19.93 5.08
C LYS A 126 2.34 -19.18 6.21
N GLU A 127 3.66 -19.01 6.11
CA GLU A 127 4.46 -18.31 7.12
C GLU A 127 4.14 -16.81 7.17
N TRP A 128 3.83 -16.20 6.03
CA TRP A 128 3.39 -14.81 5.94
C TRP A 128 1.98 -14.62 6.53
N LEU A 129 1.02 -15.47 6.16
CA LEU A 129 -0.35 -15.42 6.72
C LEU A 129 -0.34 -15.49 8.24
N ARG A 130 0.49 -16.34 8.85
CA ARG A 130 0.62 -16.44 10.32
C ARG A 130 1.08 -15.15 10.99
N ARG A 131 1.74 -14.25 10.28
CA ARG A 131 2.20 -12.94 10.79
C ARG A 131 1.13 -11.86 10.68
N ILE A 132 0.08 -12.09 9.89
CA ILE A 132 -1.01 -11.13 9.72
C ILE A 132 -1.96 -11.21 10.93
N PRO A 133 -2.38 -10.07 11.50
CA PRO A 133 -3.36 -10.04 12.58
C PRO A 133 -4.69 -10.70 12.19
N ASP A 134 -5.32 -11.41 13.11
CA ASP A 134 -6.56 -12.17 12.89
C ASP A 134 -7.69 -11.32 12.32
N ALA A 135 -7.80 -10.08 12.80
CA ALA A 135 -8.77 -9.09 12.33
C ALA A 135 -8.64 -8.78 10.82
N GLU A 136 -7.43 -8.90 10.26
CA GLU A 136 -7.18 -8.71 8.82
C GLU A 136 -7.20 -10.06 8.07
N ARG A 137 -6.88 -11.18 8.73
CA ARG A 137 -6.96 -12.53 8.12
C ARG A 137 -8.38 -12.92 7.73
N GLY A 138 -9.39 -12.48 8.50
CA GLY A 138 -10.80 -12.66 8.18
C GLY A 138 -11.31 -11.74 7.07
N ASN A 139 -10.47 -10.87 6.49
CA ASN A 139 -10.90 -9.96 5.44
C ASN A 139 -11.12 -10.73 4.11
N PRO A 140 -12.35 -10.74 3.56
CA PRO A 140 -12.66 -11.47 2.33
C PRO A 140 -11.79 -11.05 1.14
N GLN A 141 -11.48 -9.75 1.05
CA GLN A 141 -10.71 -9.21 -0.06
C GLN A 141 -9.22 -9.57 0.04
N LEU A 142 -8.69 -9.74 1.26
CA LEU A 142 -7.35 -10.27 1.45
C LEU A 142 -7.29 -11.75 1.06
N LEU A 143 -8.27 -12.53 1.51
CA LEU A 143 -8.35 -13.95 1.19
C LEU A 143 -8.42 -14.21 -0.32
N GLN A 144 -9.24 -13.45 -1.05
CA GLN A 144 -9.30 -13.53 -2.53
C GLN A 144 -7.94 -13.29 -3.18
N GLN A 145 -7.17 -12.30 -2.69
CA GLN A 145 -5.83 -12.03 -3.22
C GLN A 145 -4.88 -13.18 -2.98
N VAL A 146 -4.93 -13.79 -1.79
CA VAL A 146 -4.12 -14.95 -1.41
C VAL A 146 -4.43 -16.15 -2.27
N VAL A 147 -5.72 -16.46 -2.44
CA VAL A 147 -6.18 -17.56 -3.30
C VAL A 147 -5.73 -17.33 -4.75
N ALA A 148 -5.97 -16.13 -5.29
CA ALA A 148 -5.52 -15.79 -6.64
C ALA A 148 -4.00 -15.89 -6.82
N HIS A 149 -3.22 -15.61 -5.78
CA HIS A 149 -1.76 -15.78 -5.81
C HIS A 149 -1.35 -17.25 -5.79
N LEU A 150 -1.95 -18.07 -4.90
CA LEU A 150 -1.70 -19.51 -4.85
C LEU A 150 -2.05 -20.21 -6.16
N ILE A 151 -3.15 -19.81 -6.81
CA ILE A 151 -3.52 -20.28 -8.15
C ILE A 151 -2.43 -20.01 -9.17
N LYS A 152 -1.82 -18.80 -9.14
CA LYS A 152 -0.69 -18.48 -10.04
C LYS A 152 0.55 -19.31 -9.76
N LEU A 153 0.75 -19.70 -8.49
CA LEU A 153 1.80 -20.63 -8.08
C LEU A 153 1.44 -22.10 -8.36
N GLN A 154 0.22 -22.37 -8.86
CA GLN A 154 -0.34 -23.70 -9.09
C GLN A 154 -0.54 -24.53 -7.80
N GLU A 155 -0.63 -23.87 -6.66
CA GLU A 155 -0.83 -24.47 -5.33
C GLU A 155 -2.34 -24.63 -5.03
N TYR A 156 -3.02 -25.41 -5.87
CA TYR A 156 -4.49 -25.51 -5.86
C TYR A 156 -5.06 -26.18 -4.60
N ASP A 157 -4.39 -27.20 -4.07
CA ASP A 157 -4.80 -27.90 -2.85
C ASP A 157 -4.93 -26.96 -1.66
N TYR A 158 -3.92 -26.11 -1.48
CA TYR A 158 -3.89 -25.16 -0.38
C TYR A 158 -4.89 -24.02 -0.58
N ALA A 159 -5.03 -23.53 -1.82
CA ALA A 159 -6.05 -22.54 -2.16
C ALA A 159 -7.46 -23.04 -1.83
N ALA A 160 -7.78 -24.29 -2.20
CA ALA A 160 -9.06 -24.91 -1.89
C ALA A 160 -9.26 -25.11 -0.38
N THR A 161 -8.22 -25.53 0.34
CA THR A 161 -8.26 -25.68 1.81
C THR A 161 -8.56 -24.35 2.50
N LEU A 162 -7.95 -23.26 2.04
CA LEU A 162 -8.19 -21.92 2.58
C LEU A 162 -9.63 -21.45 2.34
N LEU A 163 -10.17 -21.63 1.13
CA LEU A 163 -11.55 -21.28 0.80
C LEU A 163 -12.56 -22.12 1.59
N ALA A 164 -12.34 -23.43 1.68
CA ALA A 164 -13.21 -24.31 2.45
C ALA A 164 -13.22 -23.94 3.94
N GLY A 165 -12.06 -23.62 4.52
CA GLY A 165 -11.96 -23.15 5.90
C GLY A 165 -12.69 -21.81 6.14
N ALA A 166 -12.66 -20.90 5.17
CA ALA A 166 -13.36 -19.62 5.26
C ALA A 166 -14.88 -19.76 5.14
N LEU A 167 -15.36 -20.63 4.25
CA LEU A 167 -16.80 -20.90 4.05
C LEU A 167 -17.43 -21.73 5.18
N ALA A 168 -16.62 -22.54 5.88
CA ALA A 168 -17.07 -23.29 7.05
C ALA A 168 -17.27 -22.41 8.29
N GLY A 169 -16.75 -21.17 8.29
CA GLY A 169 -17.02 -20.19 9.33
C GLY A 169 -18.38 -19.52 9.10
N ASP A 170 -19.27 -19.57 10.09
CA ASP A 170 -20.63 -18.97 10.09
C ASP A 170 -20.65 -17.45 9.81
N GLU A 171 -19.51 -16.77 9.78
CA GLU A 171 -19.41 -15.31 9.68
C GLU A 171 -19.36 -14.78 8.23
N MET A 172 -19.29 -15.63 7.20
CA MET A 172 -19.03 -15.20 5.83
C MET A 172 -19.90 -15.90 4.77
N GLU A 173 -21.10 -15.38 4.51
CA GLU A 173 -21.81 -15.64 3.25
C GLU A 173 -21.10 -14.92 2.08
N LEU A 174 -20.10 -15.58 1.50
CA LEU A 174 -19.30 -15.05 0.40
C LEU A 174 -19.54 -15.86 -0.88
N PRO A 175 -20.62 -15.58 -1.63
CA PRO A 175 -20.97 -16.32 -2.85
C PRO A 175 -19.84 -16.31 -3.90
N GLU A 176 -19.02 -15.25 -3.94
CA GLU A 176 -17.85 -15.20 -4.82
C GLU A 176 -16.76 -16.21 -4.44
N LEU A 177 -16.50 -16.39 -3.14
CA LEU A 177 -15.53 -17.39 -2.67
C LEU A 177 -16.04 -18.82 -2.93
N ALA A 178 -17.33 -19.05 -2.75
CA ALA A 178 -17.96 -20.34 -3.06
C ALA A 178 -17.84 -20.68 -4.56
N ARG A 179 -18.02 -19.68 -5.44
CA ARG A 179 -17.83 -19.84 -6.89
C ARG A 179 -16.37 -20.15 -7.23
N GLU A 180 -15.41 -19.45 -6.63
CA GLU A 180 -13.98 -19.72 -6.83
C GLU A 180 -13.59 -21.13 -6.39
N LEU A 181 -14.10 -21.60 -5.24
CA LEU A 181 -13.86 -22.98 -4.78
C LEU A 181 -14.41 -24.01 -5.76
N GLY A 182 -15.61 -23.78 -6.30
CA GLY A 182 -16.20 -24.64 -7.33
C GLY A 182 -15.37 -24.73 -8.60
N GLN A 183 -14.70 -23.64 -9.00
CA GLN A 183 -13.78 -23.62 -10.14
C GLN A 183 -12.49 -24.40 -9.85
N LEU A 184 -11.96 -24.29 -8.63
CA LEU A 184 -10.77 -25.04 -8.20
C LEU A 184 -11.00 -26.55 -8.12
N ALA A 185 -12.20 -26.99 -7.73
CA ALA A 185 -12.54 -28.42 -7.67
C ALA A 185 -12.32 -29.15 -9.01
N ALA A 186 -12.49 -28.46 -10.14
CA ALA A 186 -12.22 -29.03 -11.46
C ALA A 186 -10.73 -29.36 -11.66
N HIS A 187 -9.82 -28.59 -11.08
CA HIS A 187 -8.37 -28.81 -11.18
C HIS A 187 -7.87 -29.92 -10.24
N LEU A 188 -8.46 -30.04 -9.05
CA LEU A 188 -8.13 -31.08 -8.06
C LEU A 188 -8.47 -32.49 -8.56
N SER A 189 -9.54 -32.61 -9.35
CA SER A 189 -10.07 -33.89 -9.83
C SER A 189 -9.20 -34.60 -10.89
N VAL A 190 -8.24 -33.89 -11.50
CA VAL A 190 -7.39 -34.43 -12.59
C VAL A 190 -6.16 -35.17 -12.05
N GLU A 191 -5.64 -34.81 -10.87
CA GLU A 191 -4.46 -35.46 -10.27
C GLU A 191 -4.80 -36.80 -9.60
N SER A 192 -6.02 -36.97 -9.08
CA SER A 192 -6.48 -38.24 -8.51
C SER A 192 -6.72 -39.36 -9.54
N ALA A 193 -6.65 -39.07 -10.84
CA ALA A 193 -6.93 -40.04 -11.91
C ALA A 193 -5.71 -40.83 -12.42
N TRP A 194 -4.49 -40.49 -11.99
CA TRP A 194 -3.24 -41.14 -12.45
C TRP A 194 -2.48 -41.88 -11.35
N SER A 195 -3.16 -42.31 -10.28
CA SER A 195 -2.60 -43.20 -9.25
C SER A 195 -3.37 -44.52 -9.15
N CYS A 196 -3.62 -45.15 -10.30
CA CYS A 196 -4.04 -46.55 -10.42
C CYS A 196 -3.11 -47.28 -11.39
#